data_AF-A0A4E0QTF9-F1
#
_entry.id   AF-A0A4E0QTF9-F1
#
_cell.length_a   1.000
_cell.length_b   1.000
_cell.length_c   1.000
_cell.angle_alpha   90.00
_cell.angle_beta   90.00
_cell.angle_gamma   90.00
#
_symmetry.space_group_name_H-M   'P 1'
#
loop_
_entity.id
_entity.type
_entity.pdbx_description
1 polymer ?
#
loop_
_entity_poly.entity_id
_entity_poly.type
_entity_poly.pdbx_seq_one_letter_code
_entity_poly.pdbx_strand_id
1 'polypeptide(L)'
;MLESTLSGKYLYKVINTAKDKGYNIIIIYLYLEHYQINIARVRNRVLNGGHDVPREDIIRRYHRSKKLFWEFYKDLADSWFLFYNSDDDFEEIANFKEDKKTILNEILFERFKESINGR
;
A
#
# COMPACT_ATOMS: atom_id res chain seq x y z
N MET A 1 0.50 -16.10 3.54
CA MET A 1 0.27 -14.74 3.04
C MET A 1 -0.57 -13.99 4.06
N LEU A 2 -0.30 -12.70 4.30
CA LEU A 2 -1.06 -11.85 5.21
C LEU A 2 -1.54 -10.61 4.45
N GLU A 3 -2.81 -10.25 4.62
CA GLU A 3 -3.39 -9.04 4.06
C GLU A 3 -3.58 -7.98 5.15
N SER A 4 -3.25 -6.73 4.85
CA SER A 4 -3.44 -5.61 5.76
C SER A 4 -3.51 -4.30 5.01
N THR A 5 -4.27 -3.35 5.56
CA THR A 5 -4.25 -1.93 5.13
C THR A 5 -2.89 -1.24 5.32
N LEU A 6 -1.94 -1.88 6.02
CA LEU A 6 -0.61 -1.32 6.33
C LEU A 6 -0.66 0.05 7.04
N SER A 7 -1.77 0.36 7.71
CA SER A 7 -2.04 1.64 8.38
C SER A 7 -1.63 1.68 9.86
N GLY A 8 -0.88 0.69 10.34
CA GLY A 8 -0.30 0.63 11.68
C GLY A 8 0.98 -0.17 11.69
N LYS A 9 1.79 -0.07 12.77
CA LYS A 9 3.12 -0.73 12.86
C LYS A 9 3.10 -2.13 13.49
N TYR A 10 1.93 -2.72 13.72
CA TYR A 10 1.81 -3.99 14.45
C TYR A 10 2.49 -5.17 13.73
N LEU A 11 2.61 -5.12 12.39
CA LEU A 11 3.32 -6.14 11.62
C LEU A 11 4.83 -6.12 11.81
N TYR A 12 5.41 -5.09 12.42
CA TYR A 12 6.86 -5.03 12.68
C TYR A 12 7.36 -6.25 13.45
N LYS A 13 6.66 -6.64 14.52
CA LYS A 13 7.01 -7.82 15.32
C LYS A 13 6.91 -9.10 14.50
N VAL A 14 5.85 -9.23 13.70
CA VAL A 14 5.63 -10.40 12.83
C VAL A 14 6.74 -10.53 11.79
N ILE A 15 7.12 -9.42 11.15
CA ILE A 15 8.19 -9.36 10.16
C ILE A 15 9.53 -9.75 10.78
N ASN A 16 9.89 -9.18 11.92
CA ASN A 16 11.15 -9.54 12.60
C ASN A 16 11.19 -11.01 13.00
N THR A 17 10.12 -11.53 13.62
CA THR A 17 10.06 -12.96 13.97
C THR A 17 10.14 -13.87 12.75
N ALA A 18 9.59 -13.46 11.61
CA ALA A 18 9.72 -14.20 10.37
C ALA A 18 11.16 -14.16 9.85
N LYS A 19 11.82 -13.00 9.87
CA LYS A 19 13.24 -12.87 9.51
C LYS A 19 14.15 -13.70 10.41
N ASP A 20 13.93 -13.68 11.73
CA ASP A 20 14.69 -14.50 12.70
C ASP A 20 14.55 -16.01 12.42
N LYS A 21 13.45 -16.42 11.78
CA LYS A 21 13.19 -17.81 11.36
C LYS A 21 13.67 -18.12 9.93
N GLY A 22 14.35 -17.20 9.27
CA GLY A 22 14.89 -17.39 7.92
C GLY A 22 13.87 -17.22 6.79
N TYR A 23 12.74 -16.55 7.02
CA TYR A 23 11.78 -16.24 5.96
C TYR A 23 12.19 -14.99 5.18
N ASN A 24 12.00 -15.05 3.86
CA ASN A 24 12.03 -13.88 2.99
C ASN A 24 10.71 -13.10 3.08
N ILE A 25 10.82 -11.78 3.20
CA ILE A 25 9.72 -10.84 3.35
C ILE A 25 9.51 -10.13 2.03
N ILE A 26 8.38 -10.44 1.39
CA ILE A 26 7.94 -9.79 0.16
C ILE A 26 6.71 -8.93 0.49
N ILE A 27 6.78 -7.64 0.17
CA ILE A 27 5.64 -6.73 0.29
C ILE A 27 5.11 -6.37 -1.09
N ILE A 28 3.82 -6.63 -1.32
CA ILE A 28 3.09 -6.13 -2.48
C ILE A 28 2.16 -5.03 -1.96
N TYR A 29 2.40 -3.79 -2.36
CA TYR A 29 1.63 -2.65 -1.92
C TYR A 29 0.83 -2.07 -3.08
N LEU A 30 -0.49 -2.00 -2.90
CA LEU A 30 -1.43 -1.45 -3.87
C LEU A 30 -1.92 -0.10 -3.38
N TYR A 31 -1.90 0.91 -4.24
CA TYR A 31 -2.44 2.23 -3.93
C TYR A 31 -3.36 2.75 -5.02
N LEU A 32 -4.23 3.69 -4.62
CA LEU A 32 -5.12 4.47 -5.49
C LEU A 32 -4.67 5.93 -5.46
N GLU A 33 -4.89 6.67 -6.54
CA GLU A 33 -4.54 8.10 -6.62
C GLU A 33 -5.37 8.95 -5.66
N HIS A 34 -6.64 8.58 -5.46
CA HIS A 34 -7.60 9.38 -4.70
C HIS A 34 -8.38 8.53 -3.68
N TYR A 35 -8.49 9.00 -2.43
CA TYR A 35 -9.26 8.31 -1.39
C TYR A 35 -10.76 8.26 -1.71
N GLN A 36 -11.25 9.18 -2.54
CA GLN A 36 -12.64 9.24 -2.99
C GLN A 36 -13.04 7.96 -3.73
N ILE A 37 -12.09 7.34 -4.44
CA ILE A 37 -12.31 6.05 -5.12
C ILE A 37 -12.60 4.96 -4.09
N ASN A 38 -11.83 4.90 -2.99
CA ASN A 38 -12.12 3.97 -1.89
C ASN A 38 -13.50 4.20 -1.27
N ILE A 39 -13.89 5.46 -1.07
CA ILE A 39 -15.23 5.81 -0.54
C ILE A 39 -16.32 5.32 -1.50
N ALA A 40 -16.17 5.57 -2.80
CA ALA A 40 -17.12 5.11 -3.81
C ALA A 40 -17.23 3.59 -3.85
N ARG A 41 -16.09 2.88 -3.81
CA ARG A 41 -16.04 1.40 -3.77
C ARG A 41 -16.70 0.84 -2.51
N VAL A 42 -16.48 1.43 -1.33
CA VAL A 42 -17.17 1.02 -0.09
C VAL A 42 -18.67 1.26 -0.19
N ARG A 43 -19.11 2.42 -0.70
CA ARG A 43 -20.53 2.71 -0.92
C ARG A 43 -21.19 1.68 -1.82
N ASN A 44 -20.59 1.37 -2.98
CA ASN A 44 -21.11 0.35 -3.89
C ASN A 44 -21.19 -1.02 -3.23
N ARG A 45 -20.18 -1.40 -2.43
CA ARG A 45 -20.20 -2.67 -1.68
C ARG A 45 -21.34 -2.71 -0.66
N VAL A 46 -21.60 -1.62 0.06
CA VAL A 46 -22.70 -1.53 1.03
C VAL A 46 -24.06 -1.66 0.33
N LEU A 47 -24.23 -1.01 -0.83
CA LEU A 47 -25.44 -1.16 -1.65
C LEU A 47 -25.66 -2.62 -2.09
N ASN A 48 -24.58 -3.37 -2.30
CA ASN A 48 -24.61 -4.79 -2.63
C ASN A 48 -24.62 -5.72 -1.38
N GLY A 49 -24.92 -5.19 -0.19
CA GLY A 49 -25.10 -5.97 1.04
C GLY A 49 -23.83 -6.27 1.83
N GLY A 50 -22.70 -5.63 1.51
CA GLY A 50 -21.45 -5.79 2.27
C GLY A 50 -21.29 -4.83 3.45
N HIS A 51 -20.17 -4.96 4.18
CA HIS A 51 -19.89 -4.17 5.38
C HIS A 51 -19.48 -2.71 5.06
N ASP A 52 -20.00 -1.78 5.84
CA ASP A 52 -19.65 -0.36 5.77
C ASP A 52 -18.34 -0.07 6.52
N VAL A 53 -17.63 0.98 6.11
CA VAL A 53 -16.43 1.47 6.79
C VAL A 53 -16.56 2.98 6.93
N PRO A 54 -16.42 3.55 8.14
CA PRO A 54 -16.58 4.99 8.32
C PRO A 54 -15.62 5.78 7.43
N ARG A 55 -16.13 6.86 6.82
CA ARG A 55 -15.36 7.69 5.88
C ARG A 55 -14.05 8.21 6.45
N GLU A 56 -14.08 8.68 7.70
CA GLU A 56 -12.90 9.18 8.40
C GLU A 56 -11.82 8.11 8.55
N ASP A 57 -12.24 6.87 8.81
CA ASP A 57 -11.40 5.70 8.92
C ASP A 57 -10.75 5.36 7.58
N ILE A 58 -11.50 5.44 6.47
CA ILE A 58 -10.97 5.27 5.10
C ILE A 58 -9.89 6.31 4.81
N ILE A 59 -10.19 7.59 5.03
CA ILE A 59 -9.27 8.71 4.76
C ILE A 59 -8.00 8.58 5.62
N ARG A 60 -8.16 8.35 6.94
CA ARG A 60 -7.03 8.19 7.87
C ARG A 60 -6.14 7.01 7.46
N ARG A 61 -6.72 5.86 7.12
CA ARG A 61 -5.96 4.67 6.69
C ARG A 61 -5.29 4.90 5.34
N TYR A 62 -5.95 5.59 4.41
CA TYR A 62 -5.41 5.92 3.09
C TYR A 62 -4.07 6.67 3.20
N HIS A 63 -4.04 7.81 3.90
CA HIS A 63 -2.80 8.58 4.04
C HIS A 63 -1.75 7.83 4.86
N ARG A 64 -2.16 7.22 5.99
CA ARG A 64 -1.22 6.54 6.88
C ARG A 64 -0.57 5.31 6.24
N SER A 65 -1.30 4.56 5.42
CA SER A 65 -0.77 3.37 4.73
C SER A 65 0.34 3.74 3.75
N LYS A 66 0.14 4.75 2.90
CA LYS A 66 1.15 5.21 1.92
C LYS A 66 2.43 5.67 2.60
N LYS A 67 2.27 6.47 3.67
CA LYS A 67 3.38 6.95 4.47
C LYS A 67 4.13 5.81 5.15
N LEU A 68 3.43 4.88 5.80
CA LEU A 68 4.06 3.74 6.48
C LEU A 68 4.71 2.77 5.50
N PHE A 69 4.11 2.52 4.34
CA PHE A 69 4.75 1.76 3.29
C PHE A 69 6.09 2.41 2.92
N TRP A 70 6.05 3.69 2.54
CA TRP A 70 7.19 4.38 1.97
C TRP A 70 8.29 4.71 2.98
N GLU A 71 7.97 5.01 4.23
CA GLU A 71 8.97 5.47 5.21
C GLU A 71 9.43 4.36 6.19
N PHE A 72 8.77 3.21 6.20
CA PHE A 72 9.03 2.19 7.22
C PHE A 72 9.03 0.78 6.65
N TYR A 73 7.92 0.33 6.08
CA TYR A 73 7.79 -1.08 5.70
C TYR A 73 8.65 -1.48 4.51
N LYS A 74 8.88 -0.58 3.54
CA LYS A 74 9.73 -0.87 2.39
C LYS A 74 11.15 -1.29 2.80
N ASP A 75 11.66 -0.72 3.90
CA ASP A 75 13.03 -0.97 4.38
C ASP A 75 13.13 -2.22 5.27
N LEU A 76 11.99 -2.77 5.68
CA LEU A 76 11.92 -4.04 6.40
C LEU A 76 11.79 -5.24 5.47
N ALA A 77 11.38 -5.03 4.21
CA ALA A 77 11.19 -6.08 3.24
C ALA A 77 12.49 -6.44 2.52
N ASP A 78 12.64 -7.71 2.15
CA ASP A 78 13.74 -8.15 1.29
C ASP A 78 13.44 -7.81 -0.18
N SER A 79 12.15 -7.84 -0.56
CA SER A 79 11.65 -7.29 -1.83
C SER A 79 10.33 -6.57 -1.64
N TRP A 80 10.09 -5.52 -2.42
CA TRP A 80 8.77 -4.88 -2.48
C TRP A 80 8.37 -4.50 -3.90
N PHE A 81 7.06 -4.48 -4.12
CA PHE A 81 6.44 -4.12 -5.38
C PHE A 81 5.34 -3.09 -5.11
N LEU A 82 5.36 -1.99 -5.85
CA LEU A 82 4.43 -0.89 -5.74
C LEU A 82 3.52 -0.89 -6.97
N PHE A 83 2.23 -1.13 -6.76
CA PHE A 83 1.24 -1.18 -7.80
C PHE A 83 0.28 -0.01 -7.71
N TYR A 84 0.07 0.67 -8.84
CA TYR A 84 -1.03 1.57 -9.05
C TYR A 84 -2.28 0.77 -9.44
N ASN A 85 -3.39 1.03 -8.77
CA ASN A 85 -4.68 0.45 -9.08
C ASN A 85 -5.66 1.59 -9.32
N SER A 86 -6.27 1.65 -10.49
CA SER A 86 -7.40 2.53 -10.81
C SER A 86 -8.63 1.66 -11.09
N ASP A 87 -9.69 2.23 -11.66
CA ASP A 87 -10.83 1.41 -12.12
C ASP A 87 -10.54 0.75 -13.48
N ASP A 88 -9.64 1.32 -14.28
CA ASP A 88 -9.34 0.88 -15.66
C ASP A 88 -7.95 0.24 -15.81
N ASP A 89 -7.03 0.50 -14.87
CA ASP A 89 -5.62 0.09 -14.95
C ASP A 89 -5.13 -0.55 -13.65
N PHE A 90 -4.29 -1.58 -13.82
CA PHE A 90 -3.49 -2.17 -12.76
C PHE A 90 -2.05 -2.30 -13.25
N GLU A 91 -1.15 -1.50 -12.68
CA GLU A 91 0.21 -1.35 -13.20
C GLU A 91 1.23 -1.42 -12.07
N GLU A 92 2.31 -2.17 -12.28
CA GLU A 92 3.49 -2.10 -11.42
C GLU A 92 4.29 -0.84 -11.75
N ILE A 93 4.41 0.10 -10.81
CA ILE A 93 5.04 1.39 -11.08
C ILE A 93 6.49 1.45 -10.59
N ALA A 94 6.84 0.67 -9.55
CA ALA A 94 8.19 0.55 -9.03
C ALA A 94 8.37 -0.73 -8.22
N ASN A 95 9.60 -1.22 -8.14
CA ASN A 95 9.96 -2.33 -7.27
C ASN A 95 11.35 -2.16 -6.66
N PHE A 96 11.59 -2.96 -5.64
CA PHE A 96 12.92 -3.32 -5.16
C PHE A 96 12.98 -4.84 -5.09
N LYS A 97 13.92 -5.43 -5.83
CA LYS A 97 14.23 -6.86 -5.81
C LYS A 97 15.68 -7.01 -6.20
N GLU A 98 16.33 -8.08 -5.74
CA GLU A 98 17.75 -8.37 -6.05
C GLU A 98 18.65 -7.15 -5.73
N ASP A 99 18.40 -6.50 -4.59
CA ASP A 99 19.10 -5.30 -4.13
C ASP A 99 19.08 -4.10 -5.09
N LYS A 100 18.16 -4.11 -6.07
CA LYS A 100 18.01 -3.05 -7.07
C LYS A 100 16.62 -2.44 -7.03
N LYS A 101 16.57 -1.11 -6.89
CA LYS A 101 15.34 -0.35 -7.11
C LYS A 101 15.16 -0.10 -8.61
N THR A 102 13.97 -0.42 -9.13
CA THR A 102 13.56 -0.14 -10.50
C THR A 102 12.30 0.71 -10.50
N ILE A 103 12.28 1.77 -11.29
CA ILE A 103 11.09 2.59 -11.55
C ILE A 103 10.63 2.23 -12.96
N LEU A 104 9.39 1.76 -13.08
CA LEU A 104 8.81 1.30 -14.34
C LEU A 104 7.96 2.41 -14.99
N ASN A 105 7.32 3.22 -14.17
CA ASN A 105 6.52 4.38 -14.60
C ASN A 105 6.87 5.59 -13.74
N GLU A 106 7.69 6.49 -14.29
CA GLU A 106 8.20 7.66 -13.57
C GLU A 106 7.10 8.65 -13.22
N ILE A 107 6.11 8.83 -14.10
CA ILE A 107 4.99 9.75 -13.88
C ILE A 107 4.15 9.29 -12.69
N LEU A 108 3.73 8.03 -12.68
CA LEU A 108 2.93 7.48 -11.57
C LEU A 108 3.73 7.40 -10.27
N PHE A 109 5.03 7.11 -10.37
CA PHE A 109 5.92 7.08 -9.22
C PHE A 109 6.09 8.46 -8.57
N GLU A 110 6.28 9.53 -9.34
CA GLU A 110 6.35 10.88 -8.80
C GLU A 110 5.01 11.32 -8.19
N ARG A 111 3.87 11.02 -8.83
CA ARG A 111 2.55 11.27 -8.23
C ARG A 111 2.36 10.53 -6.91
N PHE A 112 2.79 9.27 -6.83
CA PHE A 112 2.77 8.51 -5.58
C PHE A 112 3.57 9.24 -4.49
N LYS A 113 4.78 9.69 -4.83
CA LYS A 113 5.68 10.43 -3.94
C LYS A 113 5.07 11.76 -3.46
N GLU A 114 4.50 12.54 -4.35
CA GLU A 114 3.78 13.77 -4.03
C GLU A 114 2.60 13.49 -3.10
N SER A 115 1.86 12.40 -3.33
CA SER A 115 0.69 12.03 -2.53
C SER A 115 0.99 11.61 -1.08
N ILE A 116 2.27 11.37 -0.75
CA ILE A 116 2.73 11.14 0.63
C ILE A 116 3.03 12.45 1.34
N ASN A 117 3.54 13.44 0.59
CA ASN A 117 3.98 14.74 1.11
C ASN A 117 2.86 15.80 1.14
N GLY A 118 1.85 15.65 0.26
CA GLY A 118 0.68 16.51 0.21
C GLY A 118 -0.26 16.27 1.39
N ARG A 119 -0.49 17.34 2.19
CA ARG A 119 -1.62 17.43 3.12
C ARG A 119 -2.94 17.50 2.36
#